data_AF-M7BXC8-F1
#
_entry.id   AF-M7BXC8-F1
#
_cell.length_a   1.000
_cell.length_b   1.000
_cell.length_c   1.000
_cell.angle_alpha   90.00
_cell.angle_beta   90.00
_cell.angle_gamma   90.00
#
_symmetry.space_group_name_H-M   'P 1'
#
loop_
_entity.id
_entity.type
_entity.pdbx_description
1 polymer ?
#
loop_
_entity_poly.entity_id
_entity_poly.type
_entity_poly.pdbx_seq_one_letter_code
_entity_poly.pdbx_strand_id
1 'polypeptide(L)'
;MAEGRRVPPAEAEGPGEQERLGAERRLEALRLEGGAARQPGGRRATIASALELEGSVRRQGLLTHFVASNLQRKIQLSAPATSPIPPVDPAALRELVALAGQVAAQVDELLRSVHCGLQALTALSVGCIQTYRDGVESLGEAVDTSIRAMYTLVARCEELDLAMQPVPALARRIRDMKGTLERLEGLCK
;
A
#
# COMPACT_ATOMS: atom_id res chain seq x y z
N MET A 1 4.55 11.52 -38.75
CA MET A 1 5.85 11.05 -38.26
C MET A 1 5.66 10.67 -36.81
N ALA A 2 5.46 9.38 -36.56
CA ALA A 2 5.15 8.80 -35.26
C ALA A 2 6.32 7.88 -34.89
N GLU A 3 6.89 8.05 -33.69
CA GLU A 3 7.78 7.09 -33.02
C GLU A 3 7.89 7.58 -31.56
N GLY A 4 7.45 6.88 -30.51
CA GLY A 4 7.35 5.43 -30.33
C GLY A 4 8.54 4.88 -29.55
N ARG A 5 8.98 5.56 -28.48
CA ARG A 5 10.14 5.11 -27.67
C ARG A 5 9.73 3.98 -26.71
N ARG A 6 9.90 2.73 -27.16
CA ARG A 6 9.83 1.51 -26.34
C ARG A 6 10.96 1.50 -25.30
N VAL A 7 10.61 1.15 -24.05
CA VAL A 7 11.55 0.76 -22.99
C VAL A 7 11.57 -0.77 -22.93
N PRO A 8 12.74 -1.44 -22.85
CA PRO A 8 12.81 -2.90 -22.66
C PRO A 8 12.78 -3.29 -21.16
N PRO A 9 12.23 -4.47 -20.79
CA PRO A 9 12.35 -5.01 -19.43
C PRO A 9 13.68 -5.76 -19.25
N ALA A 10 14.33 -5.54 -18.10
CA ALA A 10 15.49 -6.31 -17.65
C ALA A 10 15.01 -7.51 -16.82
N GLU A 11 15.00 -8.68 -17.43
CA GLU A 11 14.82 -9.97 -16.74
C GLU A 11 16.15 -10.37 -16.10
N ALA A 12 16.18 -10.44 -14.77
CA ALA A 12 17.27 -11.04 -14.02
C ALA A 12 16.82 -12.44 -13.58
N GLU A 13 17.21 -13.45 -14.37
CA GLU A 13 17.12 -14.86 -13.99
C GLU A 13 17.97 -15.13 -12.74
N GLY A 14 17.35 -15.72 -11.73
CA GLY A 14 18.05 -16.27 -10.57
C GLY A 14 18.70 -17.62 -10.89
N PRO A 15 19.83 -17.98 -10.26
CA PRO A 15 20.51 -19.25 -10.51
C PRO A 15 19.62 -20.44 -10.09
N GLY A 16 19.59 -21.44 -10.97
CA GLY A 16 18.59 -22.49 -11.04
C GLY A 16 18.57 -23.49 -9.89
N GLU A 17 17.37 -24.00 -9.62
CA GLU A 17 17.06 -25.09 -8.68
C GLU A 17 17.84 -26.38 -8.95
N GLN A 18 18.46 -26.52 -10.13
CA GLN A 18 19.24 -27.69 -10.54
C GLN A 18 20.51 -27.89 -9.68
N GLU A 19 21.12 -26.82 -9.16
CA GLU A 19 22.36 -26.90 -8.38
C GLU A 19 22.13 -27.36 -6.93
N ARG A 20 20.91 -27.17 -6.40
CA ARG A 20 20.52 -27.59 -5.05
C ARG A 20 20.30 -29.10 -4.95
N LEU A 21 19.76 -29.73 -5.99
CA LEU A 21 19.55 -31.18 -6.08
C LEU A 21 20.87 -31.98 -6.13
N GLY A 22 21.95 -31.39 -6.64
CA GLY A 22 23.28 -32.02 -6.65
C GLY A 22 23.97 -32.04 -5.28
N ALA A 23 23.70 -31.04 -4.44
CA ALA A 23 24.27 -30.94 -3.11
C ALA A 23 23.63 -31.92 -2.11
N GLU A 24 22.31 -32.15 -2.23
CA GLU A 24 21.61 -33.09 -1.33
C GLU A 24 21.99 -34.55 -1.58
N ARG A 25 22.19 -34.95 -2.84
CA ARG A 25 22.64 -36.31 -3.19
C ARG A 25 24.06 -36.62 -2.71
N ARG A 26 24.93 -35.60 -2.58
CA ARG A 26 26.29 -35.75 -2.01
C ARG A 26 26.27 -35.95 -0.49
N LEU A 27 25.28 -35.41 0.21
CA LEU A 27 25.11 -35.59 1.66
C LEU A 27 24.54 -36.96 2.02
N GLU A 28 23.73 -37.57 1.15
CA GLU A 28 23.26 -38.96 1.34
C GLU A 28 24.37 -39.99 1.12
N ALA A 29 25.28 -39.76 0.17
CA ALA A 29 26.44 -40.64 -0.07
C ALA A 29 27.41 -40.71 1.13
N LEU A 30 27.51 -39.64 1.93
CA LEU A 30 28.36 -39.60 3.14
C LEU A 30 27.70 -40.20 4.38
N ARG A 31 26.38 -40.47 4.36
CA ARG A 31 25.67 -41.08 5.48
C ARG A 31 25.68 -42.62 5.47
N LEU A 32 26.02 -43.24 4.35
CA LEU A 32 26.00 -44.71 4.21
C LEU A 32 27.37 -45.38 4.43
N GLU A 33 28.47 -44.62 4.43
CA GLU A 33 29.84 -45.10 4.71
C GLU A 33 30.21 -44.95 6.21
N GLY A 34 29.36 -45.50 7.08
CA GLY A 34 29.59 -45.63 8.52
C GLY A 34 29.40 -47.06 9.00
N GLY A 35 29.70 -48.03 8.14
CA GLY A 35 29.50 -49.47 8.35
C GLY A 35 30.49 -50.07 9.34
N ALA A 36 29.94 -50.72 10.35
CA ALA A 36 30.58 -51.46 11.42
C ALA A 36 31.70 -52.42 10.97
N ALA A 37 32.94 -52.11 11.35
CA ALA A 37 34.01 -53.09 11.44
C ALA A 37 33.85 -53.89 12.75
N ARG A 38 33.33 -55.11 12.60
CA ARG A 38 33.18 -56.12 13.65
C ARG A 38 34.56 -56.73 13.96
N GLN A 39 35.12 -56.44 15.13
CA GLN A 39 36.27 -57.17 15.68
C GLN A 39 35.87 -57.81 17.02
N PRO A 40 36.10 -59.12 17.22
CA PRO A 40 35.76 -59.82 18.44
C PRO A 40 36.89 -59.67 19.46
N GLY A 41 36.53 -59.61 20.75
CA GLY A 41 37.49 -59.80 21.84
C GLY A 41 38.10 -58.51 22.37
N GLY A 42 37.41 -57.91 23.32
CA GLY A 42 37.90 -56.83 24.14
C GLY A 42 36.71 -56.10 24.73
N ARG A 43 36.53 -56.16 26.06
CA ARG A 43 35.61 -55.26 26.78
C ARG A 43 36.15 -53.84 26.59
N ARG A 44 35.87 -53.24 25.44
CA ARG A 44 36.15 -51.84 25.16
C ARG A 44 35.17 -51.10 26.03
N ALA A 45 35.65 -50.51 27.13
CA ALA A 45 34.86 -49.61 27.94
C ALA A 45 34.28 -48.55 27.00
N THR A 46 33.00 -48.69 26.65
CA THR A 46 32.33 -47.69 25.84
C THR A 46 32.21 -46.43 26.69
N ILE A 47 32.17 -45.24 26.08
CA ILE A 47 31.99 -43.97 26.81
C ILE A 47 30.78 -44.07 27.77
N ALA A 48 29.75 -44.83 27.40
CA ALA A 48 28.62 -45.15 28.25
C ALA A 48 28.99 -45.88 29.57
N SER A 49 29.91 -46.84 29.52
CA SER A 49 30.39 -47.59 30.69
C SER A 49 31.20 -46.70 31.65
N ALA A 50 31.88 -45.67 31.12
CA ALA A 50 32.58 -44.67 31.93
C ALA A 50 31.61 -43.64 32.53
N LEU A 51 30.59 -43.22 31.77
CA LEU A 51 29.55 -42.31 32.25
C LEU A 51 28.70 -42.95 33.36
N GLU A 52 28.38 -44.25 33.28
CA GLU A 52 27.67 -44.98 34.33
C GLU A 52 28.43 -45.03 35.67
N LEU A 53 29.77 -44.91 35.65
CA LEU A 53 30.60 -44.83 36.86
C LEU A 53 30.61 -43.42 37.48
N GLU A 54 30.29 -42.39 36.70
CA GLU A 54 30.39 -40.98 37.09
C GLU A 54 29.02 -40.30 37.28
N GLY A 55 27.94 -40.89 36.75
CA GLY A 55 26.60 -40.33 36.73
C GLY A 55 25.50 -41.33 36.36
N SER A 56 24.26 -40.86 36.36
CA SER A 56 23.12 -41.64 35.87
C SER A 56 22.93 -41.39 34.37
N VAL A 57 22.87 -42.47 33.59
CA VAL A 57 22.60 -42.44 32.15
C VAL A 57 21.19 -43.01 31.91
N ARG A 58 20.30 -42.23 31.31
CA ARG A 58 18.99 -42.68 30.83
C ARG A 58 18.93 -42.53 29.33
N ARG A 59 18.51 -43.57 28.62
CA ARG A 59 18.37 -43.55 27.16
C ARG A 59 16.90 -43.59 26.80
N GLN A 60 16.43 -42.56 26.10
CA GLN A 60 15.08 -42.47 25.55
C GLN A 60 15.19 -42.30 24.04
N GLY A 61 14.97 -43.40 23.29
CA GLY A 61 15.16 -43.40 21.83
C GLY A 61 16.59 -43.04 21.43
N LEU A 62 16.75 -42.01 20.59
CA LEU A 62 18.06 -41.47 20.19
C LEU A 62 18.68 -40.50 21.22
N LEU A 63 17.92 -40.09 22.24
CA LEU A 63 18.36 -39.13 23.24
C LEU A 63 19.01 -39.84 24.44
N THR A 64 20.24 -39.46 24.75
CA THR A 64 20.95 -39.91 25.95
C THR A 64 20.96 -38.79 26.98
N HIS A 65 20.20 -38.98 28.06
CA HIS A 65 20.26 -38.13 29.24
C HIS A 65 21.40 -38.61 30.12
N PHE A 66 22.37 -37.75 30.37
CA PHE A 66 23.43 -38.00 31.32
C PHE A 66 23.39 -36.95 32.42
N VAL A 67 23.33 -37.40 33.67
CA VAL A 67 23.42 -36.53 34.84
C VAL A 67 24.60 -37.00 35.67
N ALA A 68 25.71 -36.25 35.64
CA ALA A 68 26.88 -36.52 36.47
C ALA A 68 26.51 -36.40 37.96
N SER A 69 26.92 -37.38 38.76
CA SER A 69 26.59 -37.46 40.20
C SER A 69 27.10 -36.25 40.97
N ASN A 70 28.28 -35.74 40.59
CA ASN A 70 28.86 -34.54 41.19
C ASN A 70 28.05 -33.28 40.86
N LEU A 71 27.62 -33.14 39.60
CA LEU A 71 26.77 -32.03 39.18
C LEU A 71 25.39 -32.12 39.84
N GLN A 72 24.79 -33.31 39.92
CA GLN A 72 23.53 -33.54 40.65
C GLN A 72 23.67 -33.16 42.12
N ARG A 73 24.74 -33.60 42.79
CA ARG A 73 24.98 -33.29 44.21
C ARG A 73 25.28 -31.81 44.41
N LYS A 74 26.09 -31.18 43.54
CA LYS A 74 26.36 -29.74 43.60
C LYS A 74 25.09 -28.95 43.34
N ILE A 75 24.26 -29.33 42.38
CA ILE A 75 22.95 -28.72 42.14
C ILE A 75 22.04 -28.92 43.36
N GLN A 76 22.02 -30.08 44.01
CA GLN A 76 21.22 -30.28 45.23
C GLN A 76 21.74 -29.48 46.43
N LEU A 77 23.05 -29.22 46.50
CA LEU A 77 23.68 -28.43 47.56
C LEU A 77 23.65 -26.92 47.28
N SER A 78 23.64 -26.52 46.01
CA SER A 78 23.59 -25.12 45.55
C SER A 78 22.18 -24.66 45.26
N ALA A 79 21.27 -25.58 44.95
CA ALA A 79 19.86 -25.32 45.04
C ALA A 79 19.54 -25.24 46.53
N PRO A 80 18.95 -24.15 47.02
CA PRO A 80 18.21 -24.26 48.27
C PRO A 80 17.24 -25.44 48.11
N ALA A 81 17.14 -26.32 49.12
CA ALA A 81 16.24 -27.49 49.13
C ALA A 81 14.76 -27.13 48.88
N THR A 82 14.46 -25.84 48.81
CA THR A 82 13.31 -25.20 48.24
C THR A 82 13.80 -23.90 47.60
N SER A 83 14.02 -23.85 46.28
CA SER A 83 14.03 -22.51 45.64
C SER A 83 12.62 -21.97 45.81
N PRO A 84 12.39 -20.86 46.54
CA PRO A 84 11.08 -20.27 46.59
C PRO A 84 10.96 -19.46 45.32
N ILE A 85 10.84 -20.13 44.17
CA ILE A 85 10.04 -19.53 43.11
C ILE A 85 8.65 -19.60 43.73
N PRO A 86 8.07 -18.48 44.21
CA PRO A 86 6.73 -18.52 44.78
C PRO A 86 5.81 -19.18 43.75
N PRO A 87 4.89 -20.05 44.19
CA PRO A 87 3.96 -20.69 43.27
C PRO A 87 3.28 -19.60 42.46
N VAL A 88 3.36 -19.70 41.13
CA VAL A 88 2.72 -18.74 40.22
C VAL A 88 1.24 -18.74 40.55
N ASP A 89 0.71 -17.60 40.94
CA ASP A 89 -0.70 -17.47 41.28
C ASP A 89 -1.56 -17.70 40.03
N PRO A 90 -2.34 -18.79 39.98
CA PRO A 90 -3.20 -19.05 38.83
C PRO A 90 -4.31 -18.00 38.67
N ALA A 91 -4.66 -17.24 39.71
CA ALA A 91 -5.62 -16.14 39.61
C ALA A 91 -5.02 -14.96 38.83
N ALA A 92 -3.81 -14.53 39.17
CA ALA A 92 -3.09 -13.47 38.44
C ALA A 92 -2.91 -13.79 36.93
N LEU A 93 -2.63 -15.05 36.57
CA LEU A 93 -2.57 -15.47 35.16
C LEU A 93 -3.93 -15.36 34.45
N ARG A 94 -5.02 -15.73 35.13
CA ARG A 94 -6.38 -15.61 34.56
C ARG A 94 -6.77 -14.15 34.37
N GLU A 95 -6.42 -13.29 35.32
CA GLU A 95 -6.61 -11.83 35.20
C GLU A 95 -5.81 -11.25 34.04
N LEU A 96 -4.54 -11.66 33.86
CA LEU A 96 -3.73 -11.23 32.73
C LEU A 96 -4.34 -11.67 31.40
N VAL A 97 -4.82 -12.92 31.30
CA VAL A 97 -5.51 -13.42 30.10
C VAL A 97 -6.81 -12.64 29.84
N ALA A 98 -7.59 -12.35 30.89
CA ALA A 98 -8.81 -11.56 30.77
C ALA A 98 -8.53 -10.13 30.30
N LEU A 99 -7.51 -9.48 30.87
CA LEU A 99 -7.10 -8.13 30.50
C LEU A 99 -6.55 -8.10 29.06
N ALA A 100 -5.73 -9.09 28.68
CA ALA A 100 -5.24 -9.22 27.31
C ALA A 100 -6.40 -9.41 26.31
N GLY A 101 -7.43 -10.19 26.69
CA GLY A 101 -8.65 -10.34 25.89
C GLY A 101 -9.45 -9.04 25.77
N GLN A 102 -9.57 -8.26 26.84
CA GLN A 102 -10.22 -6.95 26.82
C GLN A 102 -9.48 -5.95 25.93
N VAL A 103 -8.14 -5.90 26.02
CA VAL A 103 -7.31 -5.04 25.17
C VAL A 103 -7.43 -5.46 23.70
N ALA A 104 -7.40 -6.76 23.39
CA ALA A 104 -7.60 -7.25 22.04
C ALA A 104 -8.96 -6.80 21.48
N ALA A 105 -10.04 -6.95 22.25
CA ALA A 105 -11.38 -6.50 21.83
C ALA A 105 -11.46 -4.97 21.64
N GLN A 106 -10.78 -4.19 22.48
CA GLN A 106 -10.71 -2.73 22.32
C GLN A 106 -9.94 -2.32 21.06
N VAL A 107 -8.85 -3.03 20.74
CA VAL A 107 -8.08 -2.81 19.50
C VAL A 107 -8.91 -3.19 18.29
N ASP A 108 -9.66 -4.30 18.33
CA ASP A 108 -10.55 -4.71 17.23
C ASP A 108 -11.61 -3.64 16.95
N GLU A 109 -12.23 -3.08 17.99
CA GLU A 109 -13.22 -2.01 17.83
C GLU A 109 -12.59 -0.72 17.30
N LEU A 110 -11.38 -0.37 17.74
CA LEU A 110 -10.63 0.76 17.21
C LEU A 110 -10.33 0.56 15.72
N LEU A 111 -9.81 -0.61 15.32
CA LEU A 111 -9.50 -0.94 13.94
C LEU A 111 -10.74 -0.87 13.05
N ARG A 112 -11.87 -1.37 13.55
CA ARG A 112 -13.16 -1.30 12.86
C ARG A 112 -13.60 0.16 12.67
N SER A 113 -13.49 0.99 13.71
CA SER A 113 -13.81 2.42 13.67
C SER A 113 -12.93 3.17 12.66
N VAL A 114 -11.61 2.94 12.69
CA VAL A 114 -10.66 3.54 11.75
C VAL A 114 -10.94 3.09 10.32
N HIS A 115 -11.26 1.81 10.11
CA HIS A 115 -11.62 1.29 8.79
C HIS A 115 -12.87 1.98 8.24
N CYS A 116 -13.93 2.10 9.05
CA CYS A 116 -15.14 2.82 8.66
C CYS A 116 -14.86 4.30 8.36
N GLY A 117 -14.03 4.97 9.17
CA GLY A 117 -13.63 6.37 8.94
C GLY A 117 -12.83 6.56 7.65
N LEU A 118 -11.91 5.64 7.34
CA LEU A 118 -11.14 5.64 6.09
C LEU A 118 -12.04 5.42 4.87
N GLN A 119 -13.01 4.50 4.96
CA GLN A 119 -14.00 4.30 3.89
C GLN A 119 -14.85 5.56 3.65
N ALA A 120 -15.31 6.21 4.72
CA ALA A 120 -16.06 7.46 4.62
C ALA A 120 -15.23 8.59 3.98
N LEU A 121 -13.96 8.74 4.37
CA LEU A 121 -13.04 9.70 3.78
C LEU A 121 -12.77 9.42 2.30
N THR A 122 -12.61 8.14 1.92
CA THR A 122 -12.43 7.73 0.53
C THR A 122 -13.66 8.07 -0.31
N ALA A 123 -14.87 7.78 0.22
CA ALA A 123 -16.12 8.14 -0.43
C ALA A 123 -16.27 9.66 -0.62
N LEU A 124 -15.91 10.44 0.41
CA LEU A 124 -15.89 11.91 0.34
C LEU A 124 -14.92 12.41 -0.73
N SER A 125 -13.69 11.87 -0.79
CA SER A 125 -12.69 12.25 -1.79
C SER A 125 -13.18 11.99 -3.21
N VAL A 126 -13.79 10.82 -3.44
CA VAL A 126 -14.43 10.48 -4.73
C VAL A 126 -15.56 11.47 -5.04
N GLY A 127 -16.39 11.80 -4.06
CA GLY A 127 -17.45 12.80 -4.20
C GLY A 127 -16.91 14.19 -4.58
N CYS A 128 -15.80 14.65 -3.98
CA CYS A 128 -15.17 15.91 -4.35
C CYS A 128 -14.68 15.91 -5.80
N ILE A 129 -14.07 14.81 -6.25
CA ILE A 129 -13.60 14.66 -7.64
C ILE A 129 -14.79 14.71 -8.60
N GLN A 130 -15.89 14.04 -8.26
CA GLN A 130 -17.11 14.02 -9.08
C GLN A 130 -17.72 15.41 -9.18
N THR A 131 -17.95 16.10 -8.06
CA THR A 131 -18.49 17.47 -8.05
C THR A 131 -17.60 18.44 -8.84
N TYR A 132 -16.28 18.31 -8.72
CA TYR A 132 -15.35 19.14 -9.49
C TYR A 132 -15.45 18.86 -10.99
N ARG A 133 -15.46 17.59 -11.39
CA ARG A 133 -15.62 17.17 -12.78
C ARG A 133 -16.93 17.72 -13.36
N ASP A 134 -18.03 17.52 -12.66
CA ASP A 134 -19.36 17.93 -13.13
C ASP A 134 -19.45 19.46 -13.23
N GLY A 135 -18.86 20.20 -12.29
CA GLY A 135 -18.78 21.66 -12.33
C GLY A 135 -17.92 22.19 -13.50
N VAL A 136 -16.79 21.54 -13.79
CA VAL A 136 -15.92 21.89 -14.94
C VAL A 136 -16.61 21.55 -16.26
N GLU A 137 -17.29 20.41 -16.36
CA GLU A 137 -18.07 20.03 -17.55
C GLU A 137 -19.19 21.04 -17.83
N SER A 138 -19.97 21.40 -16.80
CA SER A 138 -21.02 22.43 -16.91
C SER A 138 -20.48 23.80 -17.32
N LEU A 139 -19.34 24.22 -16.74
CA LEU A 139 -18.68 25.46 -17.13
C LEU A 139 -18.21 25.40 -18.59
N GLY A 140 -17.69 24.25 -19.03
CA GLY A 140 -17.30 23.99 -20.42
C GLY A 140 -18.46 24.20 -21.38
N GLU A 141 -19.62 23.61 -21.10
CA GLU A 141 -20.84 23.78 -21.91
C GLU A 141 -21.33 25.24 -21.94
N ALA A 142 -21.29 25.93 -20.80
CA ALA A 142 -21.71 27.32 -20.69
C ALA A 142 -20.79 28.26 -21.51
N VAL A 143 -19.48 28.07 -21.41
CA VAL A 143 -18.49 28.84 -22.18
C VAL A 143 -18.60 28.53 -23.67
N ASP A 144 -18.77 27.27 -24.05
CA ASP A 144 -18.97 26.87 -25.46
C ASP A 144 -20.23 27.51 -26.06
N THR A 145 -21.31 27.58 -25.29
CA THR A 145 -22.52 28.31 -25.67
C THR A 145 -22.27 29.82 -25.78
N SER A 146 -21.49 30.40 -24.86
CA SER A 146 -21.09 31.81 -24.91
C SER A 146 -20.25 32.14 -26.14
N ILE A 147 -19.30 31.27 -26.52
CA ILE A 147 -18.47 31.42 -27.72
C ILE A 147 -19.37 31.43 -28.97
N ARG A 148 -20.32 30.49 -29.09
CA ARG A 148 -21.29 30.49 -30.20
C ARG A 148 -22.13 31.75 -30.25
N ALA A 149 -22.61 32.21 -29.09
CA ALA A 149 -23.38 33.44 -29.00
C ALA A 149 -22.54 34.66 -29.44
N MET A 150 -21.26 34.70 -29.06
CA MET A 150 -20.34 35.76 -29.45
C MET A 150 -20.08 35.77 -30.96
N TYR A 151 -19.82 34.62 -31.59
CA TYR A 151 -19.69 34.55 -33.05
C TYR A 151 -20.97 35.00 -33.76
N THR A 152 -22.14 34.61 -33.24
CA THR A 152 -23.43 35.06 -33.77
C THR A 152 -23.58 36.57 -33.64
N LEU A 153 -23.20 37.15 -32.49
CA LEU A 153 -23.25 38.59 -32.26
C LEU A 153 -22.37 39.36 -33.24
N VAL A 154 -21.14 38.89 -33.46
CA VAL A 154 -20.21 39.49 -34.43
C VAL A 154 -20.84 39.55 -35.83
N ALA A 155 -21.43 38.44 -36.30
CA ALA A 155 -22.10 38.41 -37.60
C ALA A 155 -23.27 39.43 -37.67
N ARG A 156 -24.05 39.57 -36.59
CA ARG A 156 -25.12 40.58 -36.52
C ARG A 156 -24.59 42.01 -36.50
N CYS A 157 -23.44 42.26 -35.88
CA CYS A 157 -22.79 43.58 -35.94
C CYS A 157 -22.35 43.91 -37.36
N GLU A 158 -21.81 42.96 -38.11
CA GLU A 158 -21.44 43.15 -39.52
C GLU A 158 -22.66 43.43 -40.40
N GLU A 159 -23.76 42.68 -40.22
CA GLU A 159 -25.02 42.93 -40.91
C GLU A 159 -25.59 44.33 -40.59
N LEU A 160 -25.53 44.74 -39.32
CA LEU A 160 -25.97 46.06 -38.90
C LEU A 160 -25.11 47.18 -39.51
N ASP A 161 -23.79 46.99 -39.54
CA ASP A 161 -22.88 47.97 -40.14
C ASP A 161 -23.19 48.18 -41.63
N LEU A 162 -23.41 47.08 -42.38
CA LEU A 162 -23.84 47.13 -43.78
C LEU A 162 -25.19 47.85 -43.95
N ALA A 163 -26.17 47.55 -43.09
CA ALA A 163 -27.47 48.21 -43.12
C ALA A 163 -27.40 49.71 -42.80
N MET A 164 -26.37 50.15 -42.06
CA MET A 164 -26.16 51.55 -41.66
C MET A 164 -25.39 52.38 -42.70
N GLN A 165 -24.73 51.77 -43.69
CA GLN A 165 -24.00 52.47 -44.76
C GLN A 165 -24.75 53.63 -45.46
N PRO A 166 -26.07 53.56 -45.75
CA PRO A 166 -26.78 54.67 -46.42
C PRO A 166 -27.18 55.83 -45.50
N VAL A 167 -27.09 55.67 -44.17
CA VAL A 167 -27.57 56.67 -43.20
C VAL A 167 -26.87 58.03 -43.35
N PRO A 168 -25.54 58.13 -43.52
CA PRO A 168 -24.86 59.42 -43.71
C PRO A 168 -25.31 60.15 -44.98
N ALA A 169 -25.56 59.41 -46.06
CA ALA A 169 -26.05 59.97 -47.32
C ALA A 169 -27.48 60.52 -47.16
N LEU A 170 -28.36 59.79 -46.46
CA LEU A 170 -29.69 60.25 -46.12
C LEU A 170 -29.64 61.53 -45.27
N ALA A 171 -28.76 61.57 -44.26
CA ALA A 171 -28.56 62.76 -43.43
C ALA A 171 -28.10 63.98 -44.24
N ARG A 172 -27.24 63.78 -45.26
CA ARG A 172 -26.84 64.86 -46.18
C ARG A 172 -28.01 65.37 -47.01
N ARG A 173 -28.82 64.47 -47.59
CA ARG A 173 -30.02 64.85 -48.36
C ARG A 173 -31.00 65.67 -47.53
N ILE A 174 -31.21 65.31 -46.26
CA ILE A 174 -32.06 66.08 -45.34
C ILE A 174 -31.49 67.48 -45.10
N ARG A 175 -30.17 67.61 -44.89
CA ARG A 175 -29.53 68.92 -44.74
C ARG A 175 -29.63 69.77 -46.00
N ASP A 176 -29.44 69.17 -47.17
CA ASP A 176 -29.57 69.87 -48.45
C ASP A 176 -31.02 70.37 -48.63
N MET A 177 -32.02 69.52 -48.35
CA MET A 177 -33.44 69.92 -48.35
C MET A 177 -33.71 71.08 -47.38
N LYS A 178 -33.19 71.01 -46.15
CA LYS A 178 -33.30 72.11 -45.18
C LYS A 178 -32.71 73.40 -45.74
N GLY A 179 -31.51 73.37 -46.31
CA GLY A 179 -30.87 74.55 -46.90
C GLY A 179 -31.67 75.14 -48.08
N THR A 180 -32.30 74.29 -48.91
CA THR A 180 -33.21 74.77 -49.95
C THR A 180 -34.45 75.45 -49.39
N LEU A 181 -35.03 74.90 -48.32
CA LEU A 181 -36.20 75.50 -47.65
C LEU A 181 -35.85 76.86 -47.04
N GLU A 182 -34.70 76.99 -46.38
CA GLU A 182 -34.24 78.26 -45.80
C GLU A 182 -34.04 79.36 -46.86
N ARG A 183 -33.54 79.00 -48.05
CA ARG A 183 -33.42 79.94 -49.18
C ARG A 183 -34.78 80.39 -49.71
N LEU A 184 -35.72 79.47 -49.85
CA LEU A 184 -37.09 79.80 -50.28
C LEU A 184 -37.75 80.73 -49.27
N GLU A 185 -37.59 80.46 -47.98
CA GLU A 185 -38.13 81.32 -46.92
C GLU A 185 -37.55 82.74 -46.97
N GLY A 186 -36.25 82.89 -47.26
CA GLY A 186 -35.60 84.20 -47.41
C GLY A 186 -36.06 85.01 -48.63
N LEU A 187 -36.62 84.36 -49.65
CA LEU A 187 -37.23 85.05 -50.81
C LEU A 187 -38.68 85.49 -50.54
N CYS A 188 -39.33 84.94 -49.52
CA CYS A 188 -40.71 85.24 -49.14
C CYS A 188 -40.84 86.24 -47.98
N LYS A 189 -39.72 86.73 -47.45
CA LYS A 189 -39.63 87.82 -46.46
C LYS A 189 -39.29 89.13 -47.16
#